data_AF-A0A7K6RQD9-F1
#
_entry.id   AF-A0A7K6RQD9-F1
#
_cell.length_a   1.000
_cell.length_b   1.000
_cell.length_c   1.000
_cell.angle_alpha   90.00
_cell.angle_beta   90.00
_cell.angle_gamma   90.00
#
_symmetry.space_group_name_H-M   'P 1'
#
loop_
_entity.id
_entity.type
_entity.pdbx_description
1 polymer ?
#
loop_
_entity_poly.entity_id
_entity_poly.type
_entity_poly.pdbx_seq_one_letter_code
_entity_poly.pdbx_strand_id
1 'polypeptide(L)'
;TGDNMCQNTEDHDCKCRQGYSCADRSCLYCTQLPECAEGEELLKIGILDFTFKCKPCEIGTYCNVKNGWCRNWTDCESSGFLTIKQGNSTHNAVC
;
A
#
# COMPACT_ATOMS: atom_id res chain seq x y z
N THR A 1 10.28 23.90 10.11
CA THR A 1 11.21 23.28 9.15
C THR A 1 11.45 21.87 9.64
N GLY A 2 10.72 20.90 9.10
CA GLY A 2 10.72 19.52 9.61
C GLY A 2 11.92 18.77 9.08
N ASP A 3 12.72 18.21 9.99
CA ASP A 3 13.95 17.50 9.71
C ASP A 3 13.63 16.17 9.01
N ASN A 4 13.85 16.12 7.69
CA ASN A 4 13.59 14.95 6.84
C ASN A 4 14.88 14.14 6.60
N MET A 5 15.96 14.47 7.31
CA MET A 5 17.30 13.95 7.05
C MET A 5 17.65 12.94 8.14
N CYS A 6 18.00 11.72 7.73
CA CYS A 6 18.55 10.73 8.64
C CYS A 6 19.96 11.18 9.04
N GLN A 7 20.07 12.03 10.06
CA GLN A 7 21.35 12.49 10.59
C GLN A 7 21.99 11.43 11.50
N ASN A 8 22.61 10.42 10.89
CA ASN A 8 23.89 9.80 11.28
C ASN A 8 24.04 8.43 10.61
N THR A 9 25.24 8.18 10.08
CA THR A 9 25.64 7.00 9.30
C THR A 9 25.71 5.68 10.09
N GLU A 10 25.34 5.68 11.38
CA GLU A 10 25.31 4.49 12.24
C GLU A 10 23.90 4.04 12.64
N ASP A 11 22.87 4.83 12.31
CA ASP A 11 21.48 4.41 12.54
C ASP A 11 21.04 3.49 11.38
N HIS A 12 21.39 2.21 11.51
CA HIS A 12 20.88 1.12 10.66
C HIS A 12 19.34 1.00 10.69
N ASP A 13 18.66 1.86 11.45
CA ASP A 13 17.28 1.77 11.86
C ASP A 13 16.53 3.08 11.59
N CYS A 14 17.00 3.90 10.62
CA CYS A 14 16.31 5.15 10.27
C CYS A 14 14.85 4.86 9.88
N LYS A 15 13.94 5.18 10.80
CA LYS A 15 12.50 4.97 10.66
C LYS A 15 11.88 6.28 10.19
N CYS A 16 11.55 6.34 8.91
CA CYS A 16 10.72 7.42 8.40
C CYS A 16 9.39 7.47 9.17
N ARG A 17 8.94 8.69 9.47
CA ARG A 17 7.62 8.92 10.08
C ARG A 17 6.51 8.30 9.22
N GLN A 18 5.36 8.02 9.84
CA GLN A 18 4.19 7.52 9.11
C GLN A 18 3.83 8.44 7.93
N GLY A 19 3.56 7.84 6.77
CA GLY A 19 3.33 8.54 5.50
C GLY A 19 4.61 8.89 4.72
N TYR A 20 5.78 8.46 5.19
CA TYR A 20 7.06 8.65 4.50
C TYR A 20 7.83 7.33 4.42
N SER A 21 8.71 7.20 3.43
CA SER A 21 9.57 6.02 3.25
C SER A 21 10.90 6.36 2.59
N CYS A 22 11.91 5.52 2.81
CA CYS A 22 13.21 5.63 2.17
C CYS A 22 13.06 5.47 0.65
N ALA A 23 13.67 6.36 -0.12
CA ALA A 23 13.73 6.24 -1.57
C ALA A 23 14.85 5.31 -2.05
N ASP A 24 15.79 4.93 -1.19
CA ASP A 24 16.90 4.06 -1.55
C ASP A 24 17.41 3.27 -0.33
N ARG A 25 18.40 2.39 -0.55
CA ARG A 25 19.02 1.59 0.51
C ARG A 25 19.86 2.39 1.50
N SER A 26 20.39 3.53 1.09
CA SER A 26 21.16 4.41 1.97
C SER A 26 20.24 5.16 2.94
N CYS A 27 18.95 5.29 2.61
CA CYS A 27 17.92 5.95 3.39
C CYS A 27 18.40 7.28 4.00
N LEU A 28 19.13 8.08 3.24
CA LEU A 28 19.63 9.37 3.73
C LEU A 28 18.49 10.39 3.89
N TYR A 29 17.42 10.22 3.12
CA TYR A 29 16.25 11.08 3.11
C TYR A 29 14.95 10.27 3.06
N CYS A 30 13.95 10.77 3.77
CA CYS A 30 12.59 10.23 3.74
C CYS A 30 11.76 10.96 2.67
N THR A 31 11.17 10.21 1.76
CA THR A 31 10.25 10.72 0.75
C THR A 31 8.81 10.53 1.21
N GLN A 32 7.96 11.51 0.91
CA GLN A 32 6.54 11.40 1.22
C GLN A 32 5.90 10.35 0.31
N LEU A 33 5.14 9.44 0.91
CA LEU A 33 4.36 8.46 0.18
C LEU A 33 3.12 9.14 -0.44
N PRO A 34 2.74 8.79 -1.68
CA PRO A 34 1.47 9.24 -2.24
C PRO A 34 0.31 8.67 -1.42
N GLU A 35 -0.78 9.44 -1.31
CA GLU A 35 -2.02 8.95 -0.70
C GLU A 35 -2.85 8.19 -1.73
N CYS A 36 -2.98 6.87 -1.55
CA CYS A 36 -3.76 6.02 -2.44
C CYS A 36 -5.24 6.03 -2.05
N ALA A 37 -6.10 6.13 -3.06
CA ALA A 37 -7.54 6.14 -2.85
C ALA A 37 -8.07 4.74 -2.48
N GLU A 38 -9.36 4.67 -2.16
CA GLU A 38 -10.04 3.38 -2.11
C GLU A 38 -9.96 2.70 -3.48
N GLY A 39 -9.73 1.39 -3.46
CA GLY A 39 -9.50 0.59 -4.64
C GLY A 39 -8.14 0.76 -5.29
N GLU A 40 -7.22 1.41 -4.59
CA GLU A 40 -5.81 1.46 -4.92
C GLU A 40 -4.96 0.95 -3.76
N GLU A 41 -3.75 0.50 -4.09
CA GLU A 41 -2.72 0.17 -3.12
C GLU A 41 -1.38 0.78 -3.49
N LEU A 42 -0.53 0.94 -2.48
CA LEU A 42 0.79 1.49 -2.64
C LEU A 42 1.74 0.44 -3.23
N LEU A 43 2.23 0.69 -4.43
CA LEU A 43 3.24 -0.11 -5.10
C LEU A 43 4.63 0.50 -4.89
N LYS A 44 5.55 -0.31 -4.38
CA LYS A 44 6.99 -0.03 -4.35
C LYS A 44 7.65 -0.60 -5.62
N ILE A 45 8.28 0.27 -6.41
CA ILE A 45 8.92 -0.06 -7.68
C ILE A 45 10.43 0.11 -7.54
N GLY A 46 11.21 -0.87 -7.97
CA GLY A 46 12.68 -0.85 -7.95
C GLY A 46 13.30 -1.58 -6.75
N ILE A 47 14.60 -1.82 -6.83
CA ILE A 47 15.35 -2.74 -5.92
C ILE A 47 16.47 -2.02 -5.14
N LEU A 48 17.09 -1.03 -5.76
CA LEU A 48 18.14 -0.18 -5.17
C LEU A 48 17.59 1.21 -4.91
N ASP A 49 17.02 1.80 -5.96
CA ASP A 49 16.22 3.01 -5.93
C ASP A 49 14.74 2.64 -6.00
N PHE A 50 13.96 3.18 -5.09
CA PHE A 50 12.57 2.89 -4.87
C PHE A 50 11.72 4.07 -5.31
N THR A 51 10.69 3.81 -6.11
CA THR A 51 9.62 4.76 -6.41
C THR A 51 8.30 4.21 -5.88
N PHE A 52 7.50 5.09 -5.28
CA PHE A 52 6.18 4.74 -4.77
C PHE A 52 5.09 5.30 -5.67
N LYS A 53 4.14 4.45 -6.07
CA LYS A 53 2.98 4.85 -6.87
C LYS A 53 1.74 4.13 -6.38
N CYS A 54 0.58 4.74 -6.56
CA CYS A 54 -0.69 4.05 -6.36
C CYS A 54 -1.01 3.25 -7.62
N LYS A 55 -1.39 1.98 -7.44
CA LYS A 55 -1.93 1.14 -8.51
C LYS A 55 -3.35 0.71 -8.15
N PRO A 56 -4.24 0.52 -9.14
CA PRO A 56 -5.56 -0.03 -8.88
C PRO A 56 -5.48 -1.48 -8.39
N CYS A 57 -6.43 -1.89 -7.56
CA CYS A 57 -6.60 -3.28 -7.16
C CYS A 57 -6.86 -4.18 -8.38
N GLU A 58 -6.20 -5.32 -8.39
CA GLU A 58 -6.37 -6.33 -9.43
C GLU A 58 -7.76 -6.98 -9.33
N ILE A 59 -8.26 -7.50 -10.45
CA ILE A 59 -9.55 -8.22 -10.47
C ILE A 59 -9.46 -9.40 -9.50
N GLY A 60 -10.46 -9.54 -8.64
CA GLY A 60 -10.42 -10.50 -7.54
C GLY A 60 -9.95 -9.90 -6.20
N THR A 61 -9.55 -8.62 -6.18
CA THR A 61 -9.15 -7.91 -4.95
C THR A 61 -9.88 -6.59 -4.77
N TYR A 62 -9.93 -6.11 -3.53
CA TYR A 62 -10.56 -4.85 -3.15
C TYR A 62 -9.81 -4.12 -2.04
N CYS A 63 -9.97 -2.81 -1.97
CA CYS A 63 -9.45 -1.95 -0.90
C CYS A 63 -10.53 -0.92 -0.53
N ASN A 64 -11.13 -1.06 0.66
CA ASN A 64 -12.22 -0.19 1.12
C ASN A 64 -11.74 0.95 2.03
N VAL A 65 -10.43 1.16 2.15
CA VAL A 65 -9.84 2.19 3.00
C VAL A 65 -8.73 2.92 2.25
N LYS A 66 -8.62 4.24 2.45
CA LYS A 66 -7.50 5.02 1.90
C LYS A 66 -6.17 4.54 2.47
N ASN A 67 -5.12 4.55 1.64
CA ASN A 67 -3.80 4.04 2.00
C ASN A 67 -3.82 2.57 2.49
N GLY A 68 -4.84 1.82 2.07
CA GLY A 68 -4.97 0.40 2.36
C GLY A 68 -4.16 -0.48 1.41
N TRP A 69 -4.37 -1.77 1.58
CA TRP A 69 -3.81 -2.82 0.73
C TRP A 69 -4.96 -3.58 0.09
N CYS A 70 -4.78 -4.02 -1.16
CA CYS A 70 -5.79 -4.81 -1.84
C CYS A 70 -5.88 -6.20 -1.20
N ARG A 71 -7.09 -6.58 -0.80
CA ARG A 71 -7.41 -7.88 -0.19
C ARG A 71 -8.22 -8.70 -1.16
N ASN A 72 -8.05 -10.02 -1.16
CA ASN A 72 -8.87 -10.90 -2.00
C ASN A 72 -10.36 -10.75 -1.66
N TRP A 73 -11.20 -10.82 -2.68
CA TRP A 73 -12.64 -10.96 -2.49
C TRP A 73 -12.93 -12.25 -1.71
N THR A 74 -13.98 -12.20 -0.89
CA THR A 74 -14.50 -13.39 -0.24
C THR A 74 -15.03 -14.36 -1.31
N ASP A 75 -14.52 -15.59 -1.26
CA ASP A 75 -15.06 -16.71 -2.03
C ASP A 75 -16.26 -17.30 -1.28
N CYS A 76 -17.46 -16.87 -1.67
CA CYS A 76 -18.71 -17.34 -1.08
C CYS A 76 -18.94 -18.84 -1.28
N GLU A 77 -18.58 -19.37 -2.46
CA GLU A 77 -18.83 -20.76 -2.82
C GLU A 77 -17.98 -21.71 -1.99
N SER A 78 -16.73 -21.33 -1.68
CA SER A 78 -15.87 -22.09 -0.75
C SER A 78 -16.47 -22.27 0.65
N SER A 79 -17.35 -21.35 1.05
CA SER A 79 -18.05 -21.35 2.33
C SER A 79 -19.49 -21.91 2.23
N GLY A 80 -19.90 -22.41 1.06
CA GLY A 80 -21.24 -22.95 0.82
C GLY A 80 -22.33 -21.89 0.65
N PHE A 81 -21.97 -20.63 0.43
CA PHE A 81 -22.90 -19.54 0.18
C PHE A 81 -22.93 -19.17 -1.31
N LEU A 82 -24.02 -18.52 -1.73
CA LEU A 82 -24.13 -17.94 -3.07
C LEU A 82 -23.62 -16.50 -3.05
N THR A 83 -22.87 -16.11 -4.08
CA THR A 83 -22.46 -14.71 -4.24
C THR A 83 -23.66 -13.87 -4.68
N ILE A 84 -24.18 -13.05 -3.78
CA ILE A 84 -25.29 -12.11 -4.04
C ILE A 84 -24.79 -10.91 -4.83
N LYS A 85 -23.61 -10.38 -4.46
CA LYS A 85 -23.00 -9.23 -5.15
C LYS A 85 -21.52 -9.50 -5.36
N GLN A 86 -21.09 -9.43 -6.61
CA GLN A 86 -19.67 -9.54 -6.93
C GLN A 86 -18.89 -8.36 -6.34
N GLY A 87 -17.69 -8.64 -5.82
CA GLY A 87 -16.77 -7.60 -5.38
C GLY A 87 -16.32 -6.70 -6.54
N ASN A 88 -15.75 -5.55 -6.20
CA ASN A 88 -15.09 -4.66 -7.14
C ASN A 88 -13.78 -4.16 -6.52
N SER A 89 -13.11 -3.16 -7.12
CA SER A 89 -11.87 -2.65 -6.57
C SER A 89 -12.03 -1.99 -5.19
N THR A 90 -13.20 -1.49 -4.82
CA THR A 90 -13.41 -0.77 -3.54
C THR A 90 -14.18 -1.58 -2.49
N HIS A 91 -14.94 -2.60 -2.90
CA HIS A 91 -15.87 -3.35 -2.05
C HIS A 91 -15.67 -4.86 -2.21
N ASN A 92 -15.83 -5.57 -1.09
CA ASN A 92 -15.79 -7.03 -1.07
C ASN A 92 -17.01 -7.63 -1.80
N ALA A 93 -16.91 -8.91 -2.13
CA ALA A 93 -18.07 -9.73 -2.48
C ALA A 93 -19.01 -9.87 -1.27
N VAL A 94 -20.31 -9.96 -1.57
CA VAL A 94 -21.37 -10.21 -0.58
C VAL A 94 -21.96 -11.58 -0.85
N CYS A 95 -21.92 -12.40 0.19
CA CYS A 95 -22.72 -13.59 0.39
C CYS A 95 -23.83 -13.23 1.42
#